data_AF-A0A0W0GH32-F1
#
_entry.id   AF-A0A0W0GH32-F1
#
_cell.length_a   1.000
_cell.length_b   1.000
_cell.length_c   1.000
_cell.angle_alpha   90.00
_cell.angle_beta   90.00
_cell.angle_gamma   90.00
#
_symmetry.space_group_name_H-M   'P 1'
#
loop_
_entity.id
_entity.type
_entity.pdbx_description
1 polymer ?
#
loop_
_entity_poly.entity_id
_entity_poly.type
_entity_poly.pdbx_seq_one_letter_code
_entity_poly.pdbx_strand_id
1 'polypeptide(L)'
;MRKRRSLYDCNHARVLGQRIYCRRGYPLSFKAGTGSLDLKRLARGEPLVLDICQACPDCDKLTPTISQEDRGWLKPKGGKK
;
A
#
# COMPACT_ATOMS: atom_id res chain seq x y z
N MET A 1 19.18 -9.69 9.44
CA MET A 1 18.30 -10.03 8.30
C MET A 1 17.30 -8.90 8.10
N ARG A 2 17.38 -8.10 7.02
CA ARG A 2 16.38 -7.06 6.74
C ARG A 2 15.13 -7.73 6.17
N LYS A 3 14.05 -7.83 6.96
CA LYS A 3 12.74 -8.24 6.43
C LYS A 3 12.34 -7.26 5.34
N ARG A 4 12.06 -7.77 4.13
CA ARG A 4 11.57 -6.96 3.02
C ARG A 4 10.25 -6.33 3.44
N ARG A 5 10.23 -5.00 3.63
CA ARG A 5 9.05 -4.25 4.07
C ARG A 5 8.10 -4.09 2.90
N SER A 6 6.99 -4.81 2.91
CA SER A 6 5.93 -4.64 1.92
C SER A 6 4.99 -3.51 2.31
N LEU A 7 4.34 -2.86 1.35
CA LEU A 7 3.27 -1.90 1.65
C LEU A 7 2.11 -2.51 2.47
N TYR A 8 1.87 -3.82 2.35
CA TYR A 8 0.90 -4.55 3.19
C TYR A 8 1.20 -4.42 4.69
N ASP A 9 2.50 -4.35 5.03
CA ASP A 9 3.02 -4.31 6.39
C ASP A 9 3.27 -2.85 6.82
N CYS A 10 2.82 -1.85 6.05
CA CYS A 10 2.99 -0.45 6.34
C CYS A 10 1.64 0.22 6.66
N ASN A 11 1.54 0.87 7.82
CA ASN A 11 0.33 1.57 8.25
C ASN A 11 0.02 2.83 7.41
N HIS A 12 1.05 3.43 6.82
CA HIS A 12 0.89 4.62 5.99
C HIS A 12 0.36 4.32 4.58
N ALA A 13 0.34 3.06 4.16
CA ALA A 13 -0.10 2.68 2.83
C ALA A 13 -1.64 2.59 2.77
N ARG A 14 -2.25 3.51 2.02
CA ARG A 14 -3.71 3.57 1.83
C ARG A 14 -4.06 3.40 0.37
N VAL A 15 -5.26 2.93 0.13
CA VAL A 15 -5.85 2.77 -1.19
C VAL A 15 -6.96 3.80 -1.34
N LEU A 16 -6.88 4.61 -2.40
CA LEU A 16 -7.93 5.52 -2.81
C LEU A 16 -8.37 5.15 -4.23
N GLY A 17 -9.61 4.69 -4.36
CA GLY A 17 -10.20 4.28 -5.63
C GLY A 17 -9.49 3.07 -6.25
N GLN A 18 -8.58 3.33 -7.19
CA GLN A 18 -7.77 2.34 -7.92
C GLN A 18 -6.26 2.59 -7.79
N ARG A 19 -5.86 3.43 -6.83
CA ARG A 19 -4.46 3.79 -6.61
C ARG A 19 -4.07 3.62 -5.14
N ILE A 20 -2.87 3.08 -4.93
CA ILE A 20 -2.21 2.99 -3.63
C ILE A 20 -1.34 4.23 -3.48
N TYR A 21 -1.43 4.89 -2.34
CA TYR A 21 -0.65 6.08 -2.03
C TYR A 21 -0.13 5.97 -0.59
N CYS A 22 0.96 6.69 -0.33
CA CYS A 22 1.46 6.83 1.02
C CYS A 22 0.79 8.05 1.66
N ARG A 23 0.14 7.86 2.82
CA ARG A 23 -0.44 8.97 3.61
C ARG A 23 0.60 10.04 3.96
N ARG A 24 1.87 9.66 4.06
CA ARG A 24 2.98 10.54 4.41
C ARG A 24 3.56 11.31 3.21
N GLY A 25 3.02 11.10 2.00
CA GLY A 25 3.40 11.83 0.80
C GLY A 25 4.58 11.24 0.01
N TYR A 26 5.11 10.09 0.44
CA TYR A 26 6.21 9.43 -0.28
C TYR A 26 5.75 8.84 -1.63
N PRO A 27 6.50 9.08 -2.72
CA PRO A 27 6.14 8.59 -4.05
C PRO A 27 6.46 7.10 -4.19
N LEU A 28 5.45 6.23 -4.06
CA LEU A 28 5.50 4.76 -4.15
C LEU A 28 6.06 4.22 -5.47
N SER A 29 5.96 5.00 -6.55
CA SER A 29 6.50 4.62 -7.85
C SER A 29 7.03 5.85 -8.56
N PHE A 30 8.30 5.79 -8.97
CA PHE A 30 8.89 6.80 -9.85
C PHE A 30 8.42 6.66 -11.31
N LYS A 31 7.83 5.51 -11.69
CA LYS A 31 7.42 5.21 -13.06
C LYS A 31 6.09 5.83 -13.46
N ALA A 32 5.22 6.09 -12.49
CA ALA A 32 3.97 6.79 -12.71
C ALA A 32 4.18 8.20 -12.16
N GLY A 33 4.19 9.23 -13.00
CA GLY A 33 4.46 10.63 -12.60
C GLY A 33 3.57 11.22 -11.48
N THR A 34 2.68 10.42 -10.89
CA THR A 34 1.85 10.73 -9.73
C THR A 34 2.38 10.15 -8.41
N GLY A 35 3.46 9.36 -8.41
CA GLY A 35 4.01 8.75 -7.18
C GLY A 35 3.07 7.72 -6.53
N SER A 36 2.04 7.28 -7.23
CA SER A 36 1.05 6.32 -6.73
C SER A 36 1.21 4.95 -7.40
N LEU A 37 0.89 3.88 -6.66
CA LEU A 37 0.91 2.53 -7.19
C LEU A 37 -0.46 2.14 -7.74
N ASP A 38 -0.49 1.27 -8.75
CA ASP A 38 -1.75 0.77 -9.29
C ASP A 38 -2.34 -0.34 -8.40
N LEU A 39 -3.65 -0.27 -8.13
CA LEU A 39 -4.37 -1.28 -7.34
C LEU A 39 -4.36 -2.66 -8.00
N LYS A 40 -4.15 -2.77 -9.31
CA LYS A 40 -4.06 -4.08 -9.98
C LYS A 40 -2.93 -4.94 -9.40
N ARG A 41 -1.84 -4.33 -8.93
CA ARG A 41 -0.77 -5.06 -8.24
C ARG A 41 -1.26 -5.67 -6.93
N LEU A 42 -2.04 -4.90 -6.16
CA LEU A 42 -2.71 -5.41 -4.97
C LEU A 42 -3.63 -6.58 -5.30
N ALA A 43 -4.48 -6.42 -6.31
CA ALA A 43 -5.46 -7.42 -6.72
C ALA A 43 -4.80 -8.73 -7.21
N ARG A 44 -3.57 -8.65 -7.72
CA ARG A 44 -2.76 -9.82 -8.10
C ARG A 44 -2.09 -10.51 -6.91
N GLY A 45 -2.15 -9.93 -5.70
CA GLY A 45 -1.40 -10.43 -4.55
C GLY A 45 0.11 -10.26 -4.71
N GLU A 46 0.56 -9.32 -5.57
CA GLU A 46 1.97 -8.98 -5.66
C GLU A 46 2.46 -8.51 -4.29
N PRO A 47 3.69 -8.82 -3.87
CA PRO A 47 4.16 -8.52 -2.51
C PRO A 47 4.31 -7.02 -2.22
N LEU A 48 4.14 -6.12 -3.21
CA LEU A 48 4.21 -4.67 -3.06
C LEU A 48 5.44 -4.19 -2.26
N VAL A 49 6.57 -4.86 -2.48
CA VAL A 49 7.87 -4.51 -1.90
C VAL A 49 8.50 -3.44 -2.78
N LEU A 50 8.57 -2.23 -2.24
CA LEU A 50 9.21 -1.10 -2.91
C LEU A 50 10.53 -0.79 -2.24
N ASP A 51 11.51 -0.44 -3.06
CA ASP A 51 12.84 -0.06 -2.60
C ASP A 51 12.78 1.17 -1.68
N ILE A 52 11.97 2.17 -2.06
CA ILE A 52 11.73 3.35 -1.22
C ILE A 52 11.17 3.00 0.15
N CYS A 53 10.36 1.94 0.26
CA CYS A 53 9.78 1.52 1.53
C CYS A 53 10.80 0.73 2.36
N GLN A 54 11.84 0.15 1.73
CA GLN A 54 12.97 -0.44 2.45
C GLN A 54 13.82 0.64 3.11
N ALA A 55 14.00 1.77 2.43
CA ALA A 55 14.78 2.91 2.91
C ALA A 55 13.93 3.95 3.69
N CYS A 56 12.62 3.74 3.83
CA CYS A 56 11.72 4.69 4.50
C CYS A 56 11.97 4.67 6.03
N PRO A 57 12.40 5.80 6.63
CA PRO A 57 12.59 5.91 8.08
C PRO A 57 11.25 5.89 8.82
N ASP A 58 10.21 6.36 8.13
CA ASP A 58 8.84 6.49 8.58
C ASP A 58 7.99 5.22 8.41
N CYS A 59 8.59 4.10 7.99
CA CYS A 59 7.83 2.87 7.77
C CYS A 59 7.32 2.31 9.11
N ASP A 60 6.09 2.64 9.44
CA ASP A 60 5.39 2.11 10.60
C ASP A 60 4.85 0.72 10.30
N LYS A 61 5.26 -0.26 11.10
CA LYS A 61 4.83 -1.63 10.93
C LYS A 61 3.35 -1.73 11.23
N LEU A 62 2.64 -2.42 10.35
CA LEU A 62 1.23 -2.67 10.49
C LEU A 62 0.90 -3.27 11.85
N THR A 63 0.19 -2.50 12.66
CA THR A 63 -0.41 -3.03 13.86
C THR A 63 -1.70 -3.77 13.48
N PRO A 64 -1.97 -4.94 14.07
CA PRO A 64 -3.15 -5.74 13.76
C PRO A 64 -4.48 -5.01 14.04
N THR A 65 -4.42 -3.89 14.75
CA THR A 65 -5.56 -3.03 15.07
C THR A 65 -6.22 -2.39 13.85
N ILE A 66 -5.48 -2.14 12.78
CA ILE A 66 -6.03 -1.47 11.60
C ILE A 66 -6.42 -2.53 10.58
N SER A 67 -7.70 -2.74 10.34
CA SER A 67 -8.16 -3.67 9.30
C SER A 67 -7.78 -3.20 7.90
N GLN A 68 -7.66 -4.16 6.98
CA GLN A 68 -7.40 -3.90 5.56
C GLN A 68 -8.51 -3.05 4.90
N GLU A 69 -9.74 -3.11 5.41
CA GLU A 69 -10.88 -2.29 4.98
C GLU A 69 -10.68 -0.80 5.28
N ASP A 70 -10.20 -0.43 6.48
CA ASP A 70 -9.92 0.98 6.86
C ASP A 70 -8.84 1.59 5.96
N ARG A 71 -7.92 0.75 5.50
CA ARG A 71 -6.86 1.13 4.58
C ARG A 71 -7.32 1.17 3.12
N GLY A 72 -8.54 0.69 2.82
CA GLY A 72 -9.09 0.58 1.47
C GLY A 72 -8.54 -0.60 0.65
N TRP A 73 -7.77 -1.50 1.26
CA TRP A 73 -7.15 -2.66 0.59
C TRP A 73 -8.20 -3.71 0.25
N LEU A 74 -9.19 -3.85 1.13
CA LEU A 74 -10.41 -4.62 0.88
C LEU A 74 -11.53 -3.63 0.59
N LYS A 75 -11.99 -3.56 -0.67
CA LYS A 75 -13.34 -3.06 -0.93
C LYS A 75 -14.31 -4.15 -0.46
N PRO A 76 -15.38 -3.82 0.29
CA PRO A 76 -16.43 -4.79 0.54
C PRO A 76 -16.92 -5.28 -0.82
N LYS A 77 -16.97 -6.60 -0.98
CA LYS A 77 -17.41 -7.25 -2.20
C LYS A 77 -18.94 -7.11 -2.29
N GLY A 78 -19.41 -5.94 -2.71
CA GLY A 78 -20.81 -5.66 -3.02
C GLY A 78 -20.93 -4.25 -3.64
N GLY A 79 -21.62 -4.01 -4.75
CA GLY A 79 -22.66 -4.82 -5.37
C GLY A 79 -22.32 -5.27 -6.78
N LYS A 80 -22.60 -6.55 -7.04
CA LYS A 80 -23.36 -6.87 -8.24
C LYS A 80 -24.74 -6.24 -8.05
N LYS A 81 -25.17 -5.37 -8.96
CA LYS A 81 -26.44 -5.52 -9.67
C LYS A 81 -26.44 -4.57 -10.86
#